data_AF-A0A942F554-F1
#
_entry.id   AF-A0A942F554-F1
#
_cell.length_a   1.000
_cell.length_b   1.000
_cell.length_c   1.000
_cell.angle_alpha   90.00
_cell.angle_beta   90.00
_cell.angle_gamma   90.00
#
_symmetry.space_group_name_H-M   'P 1'
#
loop_
_entity.id
_entity.type
_entity.pdbx_description
1 polymer ?
#
loop_
_entity_poly.entity_id
_entity_poly.type
_entity_poly.pdbx_seq_one_letter_code
_entity_poly.pdbx_strand_id
1 'polypeptide(L)'
;MTTMGKLRDSEILLAVINTLNETKYSFAKKLDYKSVQSVYHVIDNDESYNLTEGMKKRIITAFPNVSYNFLCSGDGDIILDADAMRNQMNFFNIPINEEIEFREFVMSVSKKQDKIIELLTKNNRLLEKAFGEK
;
A
#
# COMPACT_ATOMS: atom_id res chain seq x y z
N MET A 1 0.47 16.69 25.38
CA MET A 1 -0.40 16.25 24.26
C MET A 1 0.46 16.29 23.00
N THR A 2 1.04 15.17 22.61
CA THR A 2 1.87 15.08 21.41
C THR A 2 0.92 14.94 20.23
N THR A 3 0.74 16.00 19.43
CA THR A 3 0.12 15.87 18.10
C THR A 3 0.90 14.79 17.35
N MET A 4 0.26 13.68 16.99
CA MET A 4 0.84 12.79 15.99
C MET A 4 1.01 13.65 14.74
N GLY A 5 2.26 14.01 14.43
CA GLY A 5 2.57 14.90 13.33
C GLY A 5 2.14 14.26 12.03
N LYS A 6 1.43 15.00 11.19
CA LYS A 6 1.12 14.60 9.81
C LYS A 6 2.43 14.18 9.13
N LEU A 7 2.44 13.00 8.52
CA LEU A 7 3.62 12.52 7.79
C LEU A 7 3.99 13.50 6.68
N ARG A 8 5.29 13.70 6.50
CA ARG A 8 5.85 14.49 5.40
C ARG A 8 5.82 13.67 4.12
N ASP A 9 5.78 14.33 2.97
CA ASP A 9 5.72 13.67 1.67
C ASP A 9 6.93 12.75 1.41
N SER A 10 8.09 13.13 1.94
CA SER A 10 9.31 12.31 1.97
C SER A 10 9.09 10.98 2.71
N GLU A 11 8.46 11.04 3.88
CA GLU A 11 8.15 9.90 4.74
C GLU A 11 7.06 9.02 4.13
N ILE A 12 6.02 9.62 3.56
CA ILE A 12 4.96 8.92 2.81
C ILE A 12 5.58 8.13 1.66
N LEU A 13 6.41 8.77 0.84
CA LEU A 13 7.02 8.12 -0.32
C LEU A 13 8.00 7.02 0.09
N LEU A 14 8.79 7.25 1.14
CA LEU A 14 9.72 6.25 1.66
C LEU A 14 8.98 5.04 2.24
N ALA A 15 7.88 5.26 2.96
CA ALA A 15 7.04 4.19 3.48
C ALA A 15 6.50 3.32 2.33
N VAL A 16 5.97 3.94 1.27
CA VAL A 16 5.50 3.23 0.07
C VAL A 16 6.60 2.38 -0.56
N ILE A 17 7.79 2.95 -0.77
CA ILE A 17 8.93 2.23 -1.38
C ILE A 17 9.32 1.02 -0.54
N ASN A 18 9.40 1.19 0.78
CA ASN A 18 9.74 0.11 1.71
C ASN A 18 8.66 -0.98 1.72
N THR A 19 7.38 -0.61 1.73
CA THR A 19 6.27 -1.57 1.71
C THR A 19 6.20 -2.36 0.42
N LEU A 20 6.57 -1.76 -0.72
CA LEU A 20 6.68 -2.44 -2.00
C LEU A 20 7.95 -3.29 -2.12
N ASN A 21 8.85 -3.24 -1.14
CA ASN A 21 10.17 -3.87 -1.16
C ASN A 21 10.99 -3.44 -2.40
N GLU A 22 10.91 -2.17 -2.75
CA GLU A 22 11.61 -1.57 -3.88
C GLU A 22 12.82 -0.74 -3.41
N THR A 23 13.75 -0.50 -4.33
CA THR A 23 14.78 0.54 -4.15
C THR A 23 14.27 1.86 -4.72
N LYS A 24 14.80 3.01 -4.25
CA LYS A 24 14.48 4.33 -4.83
C LYS A 24 14.66 4.34 -6.36
N TYR A 25 15.72 3.67 -6.85
CA TYR A 25 16.02 3.56 -8.27
C TYR A 25 15.01 2.70 -9.04
N SER A 26 14.74 1.47 -8.57
CA SER A 26 13.80 0.56 -9.24
C SER A 26 12.38 1.13 -9.22
N PHE A 27 11.97 1.74 -8.11
CA PHE A 27 10.71 2.45 -7.99
C PHE A 27 10.59 3.57 -9.03
N ALA A 28 11.58 4.48 -9.11
CA ALA A 28 11.55 5.58 -10.06
C ALA A 28 11.51 5.11 -11.53
N LYS A 29 12.18 4.00 -11.85
CA LYS A 29 12.12 3.36 -13.17
C LYS A 29 10.71 2.84 -13.50
N LYS A 30 10.04 2.20 -12.53
CA LYS A 30 8.67 1.69 -12.71
C LYS A 30 7.63 2.79 -12.88
N LEU A 31 7.88 4.00 -12.36
CA LEU A 31 7.01 5.18 -12.58
C LEU A 31 7.19 5.85 -13.95
N ASP A 32 8.07 5.31 -14.80
CA ASP A 32 8.40 5.84 -16.13
C ASP A 32 8.82 7.33 -16.09
N TYR A 33 9.63 7.69 -15.10
CA TYR A 33 10.25 9.01 -15.07
C TYR A 33 11.44 9.07 -16.01
N LYS A 34 11.52 10.17 -16.78
CA LYS A 34 12.71 10.52 -17.57
C LYS A 34 13.98 10.61 -16.72
N SER A 35 13.81 10.97 -15.45
CA SER A 35 14.89 11.24 -14.51
C SER A 35 14.52 10.70 -13.14
N VAL A 36 15.35 9.78 -12.64
CA VAL A 36 15.23 9.14 -11.32
C VAL A 36 15.32 10.18 -10.20
N GLN A 37 16.01 11.29 -10.46
CA GLN A 37 16.21 12.41 -9.55
C GLN A 37 14.88 12.99 -9.03
N SER A 38 13.78 12.89 -9.78
CA SER A 38 12.46 13.37 -9.33
C SER A 38 12.01 12.69 -8.03
N VAL A 39 12.23 11.38 -7.92
CA VAL A 39 11.92 10.61 -6.71
C VAL A 39 12.91 10.91 -5.59
N TYR A 40 14.20 11.03 -5.93
CA TYR A 40 15.23 11.37 -4.95
C TYR A 40 15.03 12.77 -4.37
N HIS A 41 14.57 13.75 -5.14
CA HIS A 41 14.30 15.10 -4.62
C HIS A 41 13.18 15.12 -3.57
N VAL A 42 12.13 14.32 -3.75
CA VAL A 42 11.07 14.21 -2.74
C VAL A 42 11.58 13.54 -1.47
N ILE A 43 12.43 12.51 -1.58
CA ILE A 43 12.90 11.77 -0.41
C ILE A 43 14.04 12.48 0.32
N ASP A 44 14.98 13.06 -0.42
CA ASP A 44 16.24 13.56 0.13
C ASP A 44 16.21 15.08 0.43
N ASN A 45 15.30 15.84 -0.19
CA ASN A 45 15.17 17.30 0.02
C ASN A 45 13.85 17.68 0.74
N ASP A 46 13.46 16.83 1.69
CA ASP A 46 12.37 16.84 2.69
C ASP A 46 11.42 18.07 2.79
N GLU A 47 11.91 19.31 2.74
CA GLU A 47 11.11 20.51 2.99
C GLU A 47 10.69 21.29 1.73
N SER A 48 11.33 21.04 0.57
CA SER A 48 11.10 21.84 -0.65
C SER A 48 10.37 21.07 -1.77
N TYR A 49 10.21 19.76 -1.61
CA TYR A 49 9.68 18.89 -2.67
C TYR A 49 8.52 18.04 -2.15
N ASN A 50 7.33 18.37 -2.64
CA ASN A 50 6.10 17.69 -2.30
C ASN A 50 5.75 16.62 -3.35
N LEU A 51 4.97 15.62 -2.93
CA LEU A 51 4.32 14.66 -3.82
C LEU A 51 3.29 15.39 -4.67
N THR A 52 3.69 15.74 -5.89
CA THR A 52 2.77 16.35 -6.87
C THR A 52 1.66 15.38 -7.25
N GLU A 53 0.49 15.91 -7.62
CA GLU A 53 -0.62 15.09 -8.13
C GLU A 53 -0.23 14.23 -9.34
N GLY A 54 0.64 14.76 -10.20
CA GLY A 54 1.20 13.98 -11.32
C GLY A 54 2.02 12.78 -10.86
N MET A 55 2.79 12.93 -9.78
CA MET A 55 3.55 11.82 -9.19
C MET A 55 2.65 10.80 -8.52
N LYS A 56 1.66 11.23 -7.74
CA LYS A 56 0.68 10.34 -7.13
C LYS A 56 -0.05 9.52 -8.18
N LYS A 57 -0.55 10.16 -9.25
CA LYS A 57 -1.22 9.46 -10.35
C LYS A 57 -0.33 8.41 -11.03
N ARG A 58 0.96 8.72 -11.24
CA ARG A 58 1.92 7.74 -11.79
C ARG A 58 2.12 6.55 -10.86
N ILE A 59 2.22 6.81 -9.56
CA ILE A 59 2.33 5.75 -8.54
C ILE A 59 1.11 4.85 -8.59
N ILE A 60 -0.10 5.40 -8.55
CA ILE A 60 -1.34 4.61 -8.62
C ILE A 60 -1.47 3.85 -9.94
N THR A 61 -0.99 4.41 -11.05
CA THR A 61 -1.00 3.71 -12.34
C THR A 61 -0.05 2.51 -12.35
N ALA A 62 1.17 2.67 -11.81
CA ALA A 62 2.19 1.62 -11.79
C ALA A 62 1.97 0.58 -10.67
N PHE A 63 1.36 1.01 -9.56
CA PHE A 63 1.09 0.20 -8.37
C PHE A 63 -0.35 0.44 -7.91
N PRO A 64 -1.35 -0.15 -8.58
CA PRO A 64 -2.76 0.10 -8.28
C PRO A 64 -3.19 -0.29 -6.87
N ASN A 65 -2.43 -1.18 -6.23
CA ASN A 65 -2.63 -1.60 -4.85
C ASN A 65 -2.09 -0.59 -3.82
N VAL A 66 -1.37 0.46 -4.22
CA VAL A 66 -0.97 1.55 -3.29
C VAL A 66 -2.16 2.48 -3.08
N SER A 67 -2.41 2.88 -1.83
CA SER A 67 -3.52 3.77 -1.48
C SER A 67 -3.27 5.23 -1.89
N TYR A 68 -4.13 5.78 -2.74
CA TYR A 68 -4.10 7.21 -3.07
C TYR A 68 -4.38 8.11 -1.86
N ASN A 69 -5.22 7.64 -0.93
CA ASN A 69 -5.49 8.37 0.32
C ASN A 69 -4.22 8.48 1.18
N PHE A 70 -3.48 7.38 1.30
CA PHE A 70 -2.20 7.38 2.01
C PHE A 70 -1.20 8.33 1.33
N LEU A 71 -1.14 8.34 -0.01
CA LEU A 71 -0.29 9.29 -0.74
C LEU A 71 -0.68 10.77 -0.52
N CYS A 72 -1.91 11.05 -0.13
CA CYS A 72 -2.41 12.41 0.05
C CYS A 72 -2.22 12.95 1.48
N SER A 73 -2.39 12.10 2.49
CA SER A 73 -2.36 12.55 3.89
C SER A 73 -1.39 11.79 4.78
N GLY A 74 -0.87 10.65 4.33
CA GLY A 74 -0.11 9.72 5.16
C GLY A 74 -0.99 8.88 6.10
N ASP A 75 -2.31 8.94 5.95
CA ASP A 75 -3.25 8.22 6.81
C ASP A 75 -3.82 6.97 6.13
N GLY A 76 -4.13 5.97 6.96
CA GLY A 76 -4.73 4.71 6.52
C GLY A 76 -3.71 3.68 6.02
N ASP A 77 -4.20 2.66 5.34
CA ASP A 77 -3.36 1.57 4.84
C ASP A 77 -2.55 2.02 3.62
N ILE A 78 -1.27 1.64 3.59
CA ILE A 78 -0.39 1.86 2.44
C ILE A 78 -0.81 0.99 1.25
N ILE A 79 -1.15 -0.27 1.54
CA ILE A 79 -1.58 -1.25 0.55
C ILE A 79 -3.06 -1.52 0.74
N LEU A 80 -3.81 -1.33 -0.33
CA LEU A 80 -5.24 -1.61 -0.41
C LEU A 80 -5.49 -3.11 -0.45
N ASP A 81 -6.66 -3.53 0.00
CA ASP A 81 -7.18 -4.86 -0.31
C ASP A 81 -7.72 -4.91 -1.75
N ALA A 82 -8.12 -6.11 -2.21
CA ALA A 82 -8.54 -6.31 -3.60
C ALA A 82 -9.75 -5.46 -3.99
N ASP A 83 -10.72 -5.33 -3.07
CA ASP A 83 -11.95 -4.58 -3.31
C ASP A 83 -11.67 -3.07 -3.40
N ALA A 84 -10.87 -2.54 -2.47
CA ALA A 84 -10.46 -1.13 -2.48
C ALA A 84 -9.56 -0.82 -3.69
N MET A 85 -8.66 -1.73 -4.05
CA MET A 85 -7.83 -1.62 -5.27
C MET A 85 -8.69 -1.51 -6.52
N ARG A 86 -9.70 -2.39 -6.70
CA ARG A 86 -10.62 -2.32 -7.85
C ARG A 86 -11.37 -0.98 -7.90
N ASN A 87 -11.89 -0.52 -6.77
CA ASN A 87 -12.60 0.76 -6.70
C ASN A 87 -11.70 1.93 -7.11
N GLN A 88 -10.46 1.93 -6.62
CA GLN A 88 -9.46 2.93 -7.00
C GLN A 88 -9.13 2.87 -8.49
N MET A 89 -8.91 1.68 -9.04
CA MET A 89 -8.67 1.52 -10.47
C MET A 89 -9.80 2.06 -11.34
N ASN A 90 -11.05 1.77 -10.96
CA ASN A 90 -12.23 2.30 -11.64
C ASN A 90 -12.25 3.84 -11.58
N PHE A 91 -11.95 4.42 -10.42
CA PHE A 91 -11.89 5.88 -10.25
C PHE A 91 -10.83 6.54 -11.14
N PHE A 92 -9.65 5.92 -11.25
CA PHE A 92 -8.55 6.42 -12.09
C PHE A 92 -8.61 5.96 -13.56
N ASN A 93 -9.64 5.21 -13.95
CA ASN A 93 -9.78 4.58 -15.27
C ASN A 93 -8.55 3.76 -15.69
N ILE A 94 -7.99 2.98 -14.75
CA ILE A 94 -6.86 2.10 -15.01
C ILE A 94 -7.39 0.78 -15.58
N PRO A 95 -7.00 0.38 -16.79
CA PRO A 95 -7.46 -0.87 -17.39
C PRO A 95 -6.92 -2.07 -16.61
N ILE A 96 -7.75 -3.10 -16.44
CA ILE A 96 -7.34 -4.39 -15.89
C ILE A 96 -6.50 -5.10 -16.94
N ASN A 97 -5.34 -5.61 -16.54
CA ASN A 97 -4.46 -6.44 -17.35
C ASN A 97 -4.06 -7.70 -16.55
N GLU A 98 -3.38 -8.64 -17.21
CA GLU A 98 -2.99 -9.92 -16.60
C GLU A 98 -2.16 -9.76 -15.31
N GLU A 99 -1.27 -8.76 -15.24
CA GLU A 99 -0.47 -8.51 -14.03
C GLU A 99 -1.36 -8.08 -12.86
N ILE A 100 -2.34 -7.22 -13.12
CA ILE A 100 -3.29 -6.75 -12.11
C ILE A 100 -4.20 -7.89 -11.65
N GLU A 101 -4.70 -8.72 -12.56
CA GLU A 101 -5.51 -9.89 -12.23
C GLU A 101 -4.73 -10.87 -11.35
N PHE A 102 -3.45 -11.11 -11.68
CA PHE A 102 -2.59 -11.95 -10.88
C PHE A 102 -2.36 -11.37 -9.48
N ARG A 103 -2.10 -10.06 -9.35
CA ARG A 103 -1.95 -9.39 -8.05
C ARG A 103 -3.22 -9.51 -7.22
N GLU A 104 -4.37 -9.26 -7.82
CA GLU A 104 -5.66 -9.42 -7.18
C GLU A 104 -5.88 -10.87 -6.69
N PHE A 105 -5.55 -11.85 -7.51
CA PHE A 105 -5.62 -13.25 -7.13
C PHE A 105 -4.76 -13.54 -5.90
N VAL A 106 -3.49 -13.12 -5.90
CA VAL A 106 -2.57 -13.32 -4.76
C VAL A 106 -3.13 -12.69 -3.49
N MET A 107 -3.64 -11.46 -3.57
CA MET A 107 -4.24 -10.77 -2.42
C MET A 107 -5.48 -11.51 -1.89
N SER A 108 -6.30 -12.08 -2.79
CA SER A 108 -7.47 -12.89 -2.39
C SER A 108 -7.09 -14.18 -1.66
N VAL A 109 -5.93 -14.78 -2.00
CA VAL A 109 -5.41 -15.98 -1.33
C VAL A 109 -4.97 -15.64 0.09
N SER A 110 -4.25 -14.53 0.28
CA SER A 110 -3.84 -14.06 1.62
C SER A 110 -5.04 -13.82 2.54
N LYS A 111 -6.08 -13.13 2.06
CA LYS A 111 -7.32 -12.89 2.84
C LYS A 111 -8.00 -14.19 3.29
N LYS A 112 -7.94 -15.24 2.46
CA LYS A 112 -8.46 -16.57 2.82
C LYS A 112 -7.62 -17.23 3.92
N GLN A 113 -6.29 -17.08 3.89
CA GLN A 113 -5.40 -17.61 4.92
C GLN A 113 -5.67 -16.94 6.28
N ASP A 114 -5.82 -15.62 6.32
CA ASP A 114 -6.12 -14.89 7.55
C ASP A 114 -7.43 -15.38 8.18
N LYS A 115 -8.47 -15.58 7.35
CA LYS A 115 -9.75 -16.12 7.81
C LYS A 115 -9.61 -17.54 8.37
N ILE A 116 -8.77 -18.38 7.78
CA ILE A 116 -8.49 -19.73 8.30
C ILE A 116 -7.82 -19.64 9.67
N ILE A 117 -6.81 -18.78 9.82
CA ILE A 117 -6.11 -18.57 11.09
C ILE A 117 -7.07 -18.07 12.18
N GLU A 118 -7.97 -17.14 11.84
CA GLU A 118 -8.99 -16.63 12.75
C GLU A 118 -9.92 -17.75 13.24
N LEU A 119 -10.42 -18.58 12.32
CA LEU A 119 -11.29 -19.71 12.65
C LEU A 119 -10.59 -20.75 13.53
N LEU A 120 -9.33 -21.09 13.23
CA LEU A 120 -8.54 -22.00 14.05
C LEU A 120 -8.30 -21.44 15.45
N THR A 121 -7.95 -20.16 15.57
CA THR A 121 -7.77 -19.47 16.85
C THR A 121 -9.05 -19.47 17.68
N LYS A 122 -10.19 -19.20 17.04
CA LYS A 122 -11.51 -19.22 17.69
C LYS A 122 -11.85 -20.63 18.19
N ASN A 123 -11.60 -21.66 17.39
CA ASN A 123 -11.85 -23.05 17.78
C ASN A 123 -10.98 -23.48 18.96
N ASN A 124 -9.69 -23.14 18.96
CA ASN A 124 -8.80 -23.44 20.09
C ASN A 124 -9.27 -22.79 21.39
N ARG A 125 -9.68 -21.51 21.35
CA ARG A 125 -10.25 -20.83 22.52
C ARG A 125 -11.54 -21.49 23.04
N LEU A 126 -12.37 -22.02 22.14
CA LEU A 126 -13.58 -22.75 22.53
C LEU A 126 -13.23 -24.09 23.19
N LEU A 127 -12.22 -24.79 22.70
CA LEU A 127 -11.73 -26.02 23.30
C LEU A 127 -11.11 -25.78 24.68
N GLU A 128 -10.30 -24.74 24.84
CA GLU A 128 -9.75 -24.34 26.14
C GLU A 128 -10.85 -24.00 27.16
N LYS A 129 -11.91 -23.30 26.74
CA LYS A 129 -13.06 -23.04 27.62
C LYS A 129 -13.86 -24.29 27.96
N ALA A 130 -13.99 -25.22 27.02
CA ALA A 130 -14.78 -26.43 27.22
C ALA A 130 -14.07 -27.49 28.07
N PHE A 131 -12.73 -27.51 28.05
CA PHE A 131 -11.93 -28.60 28.64
C PHE A 131 -10.80 -28.14 29.58
N GLY A 132 -10.56 -26.83 29.72
CA GLY A 132 -9.44 -26.25 30.49
C GLY A 132 -9.79 -25.78 31.91
N GLU A 133 -11.04 -25.90 32.36
CA GLU A 133 -11.38 -25.75 33.78
C GLU A 133 -11.08 -27.05 34.53
N LYS A 134 -9.88 -27.14 35.12
CA LYS A 134 -9.55 -28.03 36.24
C LYS A 134 -8.83 -27.24 37.32
#